data_AF-A0A7N0VAK9-F1
#
_entry.id   AF-A0A7N0VAK9-F1
#
_cell.length_a   1.000
_cell.length_b   1.000
_cell.length_c   1.000
_cell.angle_alpha   90.00
_cell.angle_beta   90.00
_cell.angle_gamma   90.00
#
_symmetry.space_group_name_H-M   'P 1'
#
loop_
_entity.id
_entity.type
_entity.pdbx_description
1 polymer ?
#
loop_
_entity_poly.entity_id
_entity_poly.type
_entity_poly.pdbx_seq_one_letter_code
_entity_poly.pdbx_strand_id
1 'polypeptide(L)'
;MLAGYLARDRAPSRFSSLHSEPSLGKCMKSASEMQREALKEEKEKYAARRAILPMLQAEEDERFVKEWKNYLAEEARIMKDVPGWKVGESVYNSGRWMPLCNW
;
A
#
# COMPACT_ATOMS: atom_id res chain seq x y z
N MET A 1 -41.78 -52.26 -0.80
CA MET A 1 -42.46 -50.99 -0.43
C MET A 1 -41.43 -49.86 -0.50
N LEU A 2 -41.31 -49.20 -1.65
CA LEU A 2 -40.47 -48.01 -1.82
C LEU A 2 -41.40 -46.90 -2.31
N ALA A 3 -41.91 -46.10 -1.38
CA ALA A 3 -42.72 -44.91 -1.69
C ALA A 3 -41.82 -43.68 -1.55
N GLY A 4 -41.77 -42.89 -2.61
CA GLY A 4 -40.72 -41.93 -2.90
C GLY A 4 -40.63 -40.74 -1.95
N TYR A 5 -39.38 -40.32 -1.75
CA TYR A 5 -39.01 -38.95 -1.46
C TYR A 5 -39.50 -38.05 -2.62
N LEU A 6 -40.57 -37.29 -2.41
CA LEU A 6 -40.88 -36.13 -3.24
C LEU A 6 -40.71 -34.88 -2.37
N ALA A 7 -39.54 -34.27 -2.53
CA ALA A 7 -39.24 -32.93 -2.03
C ALA A 7 -40.35 -31.98 -2.49
N ARG A 8 -41.02 -31.34 -1.52
CA ARG A 8 -41.94 -30.24 -1.81
C ARG A 8 -41.11 -29.02 -2.17
N ASP A 9 -40.72 -28.90 -3.42
CA ASP A 9 -40.36 -27.60 -4.00
C ASP A 9 -41.64 -26.76 -4.12
N ARG A 10 -42.08 -26.20 -2.99
CA ARG A 10 -43.07 -25.13 -2.98
C ARG A 10 -42.32 -23.87 -3.41
N ALA A 11 -42.32 -23.59 -4.72
CA ALA A 11 -41.89 -22.29 -5.23
C ALA A 11 -42.54 -21.18 -4.37
N PRO A 12 -41.76 -20.22 -3.84
CA PRO A 12 -42.34 -19.13 -3.08
C PRO A 12 -43.40 -18.46 -3.94
N SER A 13 -44.56 -18.15 -3.36
CA SER A 13 -45.59 -17.45 -4.11
C SER A 13 -44.99 -16.15 -4.66
N ARG A 14 -45.27 -15.83 -5.92
CA ARG A 14 -44.73 -14.63 -6.61
C ARG A 14 -45.00 -13.32 -5.83
N PHE A 15 -45.95 -13.36 -4.89
CA PHE A 15 -46.29 -12.29 -3.97
C PHE A 15 -45.32 -12.14 -2.78
N SER A 16 -44.72 -13.23 -2.26
CA SER A 16 -43.78 -13.15 -1.14
C SER A 16 -42.39 -12.67 -1.55
N SER A 17 -41.96 -12.94 -2.79
CA SER A 17 -40.67 -12.48 -3.33
C SER A 17 -40.63 -10.95 -3.55
N LEU A 18 -41.77 -10.36 -3.94
CA LEU A 18 -41.90 -8.92 -4.21
C LEU A 18 -41.73 -8.04 -2.97
N HIS A 19 -41.96 -8.56 -1.76
CA HIS A 19 -41.79 -7.80 -0.51
C HIS A 19 -40.42 -8.01 0.16
N SER A 20 -39.71 -9.11 -0.14
CA SER A 20 -38.33 -9.35 0.33
C SER A 20 -37.26 -8.65 -0.52
N GLU A 21 -37.50 -8.45 -1.82
CA GLU A 21 -36.55 -7.80 -2.72
C GLU A 21 -36.31 -6.29 -2.42
N PRO A 22 -37.32 -5.47 -2.07
CA PRO A 22 -37.10 -4.06 -1.76
C PRO A 22 -36.29 -3.82 -0.49
N SER A 23 -36.37 -4.70 0.51
CA SER A 23 -35.63 -4.56 1.77
C SER A 23 -34.15 -4.90 1.57
N LEU A 24 -33.84 -5.98 0.84
CA LEU A 24 -32.47 -6.30 0.42
C LEU A 24 -31.88 -5.20 -0.48
N GLY A 25 -32.66 -4.69 -1.44
CA GLY A 25 -32.25 -3.59 -2.31
C GLY A 25 -31.92 -2.29 -1.55
N LYS A 26 -32.69 -1.96 -0.50
CA LYS A 26 -32.39 -0.83 0.40
C LYS A 26 -31.09 -1.06 1.19
N CYS A 27 -30.91 -2.26 1.76
CA CYS A 27 -29.71 -2.63 2.50
C CYS A 27 -28.44 -2.56 1.63
N MET A 28 -28.49 -3.05 0.40
CA MET A 28 -27.36 -2.98 -0.53
C MET A 28 -27.02 -1.54 -0.94
N LYS A 29 -28.03 -0.68 -1.14
CA LYS A 29 -27.81 0.75 -1.40
C LYS A 29 -27.12 1.43 -0.23
N SER A 30 -27.62 1.23 0.99
CA SER A 30 -26.96 1.77 2.19
C SER A 30 -25.55 1.22 2.39
N ALA A 31 -25.32 -0.07 2.11
CA ALA A 31 -23.99 -0.66 2.14
C ALA A 31 -23.03 0.01 1.14
N SER A 32 -23.51 0.28 -0.08
CA SER A 32 -22.71 0.98 -1.10
C SER A 32 -22.39 2.43 -0.72
N GLU A 33 -23.28 3.10 0.01
CA GLU A 33 -23.08 4.47 0.48
C GLU A 33 -22.07 4.52 1.62
N MET A 34 -22.17 3.60 2.59
CA MET A 34 -21.15 3.42 3.63
C MET A 34 -19.76 3.17 3.02
N GLN A 35 -19.68 2.33 1.98
CA GLN A 35 -18.42 2.09 1.27
C GLN A 35 -17.88 3.35 0.57
N ARG A 36 -18.75 4.17 -0.02
CA ARG A 36 -18.33 5.42 -0.67
C ARG A 36 -17.79 6.43 0.33
N GLU A 37 -18.44 6.58 1.48
CA GLU A 37 -17.96 7.48 2.55
C GLU A 37 -16.61 7.01 3.10
N ALA A 38 -16.45 5.72 3.40
CA ALA A 38 -15.17 5.16 3.82
C ALA A 38 -14.04 5.42 2.80
N LEU A 39 -14.34 5.30 1.49
CA LEU A 39 -13.38 5.62 0.43
C LEU A 39 -13.04 7.12 0.34
N LYS A 40 -13.99 8.01 0.65
CA LYS A 40 -13.72 9.46 0.69
C LYS A 40 -12.79 9.79 1.85
N GLU A 41 -13.06 9.26 3.04
CA GLU A 41 -12.20 9.45 4.21
C GLU A 41 -10.77 8.95 3.95
N GLU A 42 -10.62 7.76 3.34
CA GLU A 42 -9.30 7.24 2.97
C GLU A 42 -8.60 8.16 1.96
N LYS A 43 -9.31 8.66 0.94
CA LYS A 43 -8.74 9.60 -0.05
C LYS A 43 -8.26 10.89 0.60
N GLU A 44 -9.01 11.44 1.55
CA GLU A 44 -8.62 12.63 2.30
C GLU A 44 -7.35 12.39 3.12
N LYS A 45 -7.25 11.25 3.81
CA LYS A 45 -6.01 10.85 4.52
C LYS A 45 -4.82 10.76 3.57
N TYR A 46 -4.99 10.13 2.40
CA TYR A 46 -3.91 10.03 1.42
C TYR A 46 -3.56 11.40 0.80
N ALA A 47 -4.54 12.27 0.58
CA ALA A 47 -4.30 13.62 0.08
C ALA A 47 -3.49 14.44 1.11
N ALA A 48 -3.87 14.38 2.38
CA ALA A 48 -3.12 15.03 3.47
C ALA A 48 -1.68 14.52 3.57
N ARG A 49 -1.48 13.20 3.49
CA ARG A 49 -0.13 12.60 3.48
C ARG A 49 0.70 13.06 2.29
N ARG A 50 0.13 13.04 1.08
CA ARG A 50 0.83 13.47 -0.14
C ARG A 50 1.22 14.94 -0.12
N ALA A 51 0.42 15.79 0.53
CA ALA A 51 0.74 17.21 0.65
C ALA A 51 2.01 17.46 1.50
N ILE A 52 2.23 16.65 2.55
CA ILE A 52 3.35 16.81 3.49
C ILE A 52 4.59 16.02 3.04
N LEU A 53 4.40 14.94 2.27
CA LEU A 53 5.47 14.03 1.85
C LEU A 53 6.70 14.70 1.22
N PRO A 54 6.59 15.74 0.36
CA PRO A 54 7.77 16.41 -0.20
C PRO A 54 8.67 17.06 0.86
N MET A 55 8.09 17.59 1.94
CA MET A 55 8.87 18.20 3.02
C MET A 55 9.62 17.13 3.83
N LEU A 56 8.93 16.04 4.18
CA LEU A 56 9.54 14.91 4.88
C LEU A 56 10.65 14.25 4.06
N GLN A 57 10.44 14.13 2.74
CA GLN A 57 11.45 13.59 1.83
C GLN A 57 12.68 14.50 1.78
N ALA A 58 12.50 15.82 1.73
CA ALA A 58 13.63 16.76 1.74
C ALA A 58 14.44 16.69 3.05
N GLU A 59 13.76 16.61 4.19
CA GLU A 59 14.42 16.44 5.50
C GLU A 59 15.23 15.14 5.58
N GLU A 60 14.68 14.05 5.03
CA GLU A 60 15.35 12.76 4.92
C GLU A 60 16.59 12.83 4.01
N ASP A 61 16.43 13.45 2.83
CA ASP A 61 17.51 13.59 1.86
C ASP A 61 18.68 14.40 2.45
N GLU A 62 18.40 15.46 3.23
CA GLU A 62 19.44 16.20 3.95
C GLU A 62 20.18 15.35 4.98
N ARG A 63 19.44 14.58 5.79
CA ARG A 63 20.03 13.67 6.78
C ARG A 63 20.92 12.64 6.09
N PHE A 64 20.42 12.04 5.01
CA PHE A 64 21.13 11.04 4.22
C PHE A 64 22.43 11.60 3.65
N VAL A 65 22.42 12.79 3.04
CA VAL A 65 23.62 13.40 2.46
C VAL A 65 24.67 13.73 3.53
N LYS A 66 24.24 14.16 4.73
CA LYS A 66 25.14 14.39 5.86
C LYS A 66 25.83 13.11 6.31
N GLU A 67 25.04 12.06 6.53
CA GLU A 67 25.57 10.75 6.95
C GLU A 67 26.46 10.13 5.89
N TRP A 68 26.08 10.25 4.61
CA TRP A 68 26.87 9.75 3.48
C TRP A 68 28.26 10.40 3.40
N LYS A 69 28.37 11.70 3.67
CA LYS A 69 29.68 12.38 3.76
C LYS A 69 30.54 11.83 4.88
N ASN A 70 29.93 11.53 6.04
CA ASN A 70 30.65 10.93 7.17
C ASN A 70 31.16 9.53 6.80
N TYR A 71 30.33 8.71 6.15
CA TYR A 71 30.73 7.39 5.68
C TYR A 71 31.88 7.44 4.69
N LEU A 72 31.85 8.35 3.71
CA LEU A 72 32.95 8.50 2.75
C LEU A 72 34.25 8.97 3.41
N ALA A 73 34.16 9.87 4.39
CA ALA A 73 35.32 10.30 5.16
C ALA A 73 35.93 9.16 5.99
N GLU A 74 35.08 8.33 6.59
CA GLU A 74 35.49 7.18 7.38
C GLU A 74 36.05 6.05 6.49
N GLU A 75 35.43 5.78 5.34
CA GLU A 75 35.93 4.87 4.32
C GLU A 75 37.34 5.27 3.88
N ALA A 76 37.55 6.56 3.56
CA ALA A 76 38.86 7.08 3.19
C ALA A 76 39.90 6.90 4.30
N ARG A 77 39.50 7.06 5.56
CA ARG A 77 40.37 6.90 6.73
C ARG A 77 40.78 5.45 6.94
N ILE A 78 39.85 4.50 6.78
CA ILE A 78 40.08 3.07 6.98
C ILE A 78 40.84 2.45 5.80
N MET A 79 40.47 2.81 4.57
CA MET A 79 40.96 2.16 3.34
C MET A 79 42.25 2.78 2.78
N LYS A 80 42.87 3.73 3.50
CA LYS A 80 44.07 4.46 3.06
C LYS A 80 45.25 3.54 2.67
N ASP A 81 45.36 2.36 3.28
CA ASP A 81 46.51 1.46 3.12
C ASP A 81 46.24 0.30 2.14
N VAL A 82 45.05 0.24 1.52
CA VAL A 82 44.65 -0.86 0.62
C VAL A 82 44.94 -0.49 -0.84
N PRO A 83 45.84 -1.21 -1.55
CA PRO A 83 46.16 -0.88 -2.94
C PRO A 83 44.98 -1.16 -3.87
N GLY A 84 44.66 -0.20 -4.74
CA GLY A 84 43.61 -0.33 -5.75
C GLY A 84 42.19 -0.03 -5.28
N TRP A 85 42.00 0.32 -3.99
CA TRP A 85 40.69 0.78 -3.49
C TRP A 85 40.42 2.22 -3.92
N LYS A 86 39.21 2.49 -4.43
CA LYS A 86 38.75 3.84 -4.74
C LYS A 86 37.55 4.19 -3.86
N VAL A 87 37.74 5.21 -3.03
CA VAL A 87 36.69 5.70 -2.11
C VAL A 87 35.48 6.17 -2.90
N GLY A 88 34.28 5.74 -2.49
CA GLY A 88 33.02 6.14 -3.13
C GLY A 88 32.78 5.57 -4.53
N GLU A 89 33.55 4.57 -4.97
CA GLU A 89 33.26 3.86 -6.22
C GLU A 89 31.94 3.08 -6.11
N SER A 90 31.02 3.31 -7.05
CA SER A 90 29.73 2.62 -7.03
C SER A 90 29.88 1.14 -7.38
N VAL A 91 29.34 0.25 -6.54
CA VAL A 91 29.31 -1.20 -6.79
C VAL A 91 28.51 -1.55 -8.06
N TYR A 92 27.54 -0.72 -8.42
CA TYR A 92 26.65 -0.95 -9.55
C TYR A 92 27.16 -0.31 -10.84
N ASN A 93 27.07 -1.05 -11.95
CA ASN A 93 27.55 -0.61 -13.27
C ASN A 93 26.51 0.19 -14.08
N SER A 94 25.34 0.47 -13.52
CA SER A 94 24.20 1.05 -14.24
C SER A 94 24.27 2.58 -14.40
N GLY A 95 25.22 3.25 -13.74
CA GLY A 95 25.31 4.71 -13.69
C GLY A 95 24.13 5.40 -13.00
N ARG A 96 23.21 4.62 -12.41
CA ARG A 96 22.08 5.13 -11.64
C ARG A 96 22.45 5.15 -10.18
N TRP A 97 22.00 6.18 -9.48
CA TRP A 97 22.04 6.19 -8.03
C TRP A 97 21.10 5.10 -7.50
N MET A 98 21.63 4.26 -6.62
CA MET A 98 20.86 3.27 -5.88
C MET A 98 20.90 3.67 -4.41
N PRO A 99 19.77 3.59 -3.69
CA PRO A 99 19.79 3.79 -2.26
C PRO A 99 20.72 2.77 -1.63
N LEU A 100 21.40 3.17 -0.58
CA LEU A 100 22.22 2.26 0.19
C LEU A 100 21.31 1.21 0.82
N CYS A 101 21.76 -0.03 0.78
CA CYS A 101 21.17 -1.10 1.57
C CYS A 101 21.47 -0.80 3.05
N ASN A 102 20.52 -0.19 3.75
CA ASN A 102 20.56 -0.14 5.21
C ASN A 102 19.86 -1.39 5.76
N TRP A 103 20.55 -2.10 6.65
CA TRP A 103 20.02 -3.26 7.39
C TRP A 103 19.18 -2.82 8.58
#